data_AF-A0A2K2VBP0-F1
#
_entry.id   AF-A0A2K2VBP0-F1
#
_cell.length_a   1.000
_cell.length_b   1.000
_cell.length_c   1.000
_cell.angle_alpha   90.00
_cell.angle_beta   90.00
_cell.angle_gamma   90.00
#
_symmetry.space_group_name_H-M   'P 1'
#
loop_
_entity.id
_entity.type
_entity.pdbx_description
1 polymer ?
#
loop_
_entity_poly.entity_id
_entity_poly.type
_entity_poly.pdbx_seq_one_letter_code
_entity_poly.pdbx_strand_id
1 'polypeptide(L)'
;MRVLERDLAGRIGELKTRGGSIETPYLFPVVDPVRQELPVEEIKNLGFPAVITNAYLAWKRGWRGRIHDLLGSKNLIVMTDSGAYQLLEYGEVEVTNREIIEIEKMFDPEIAVILDVPTGDSLSRERASWTVEETLRRGREALDLIDREKRLWVLPVQGGIFKDLVERSASEASQLDFDIYALGSPTRFMERYQYEIVSDMIRAARTRLPWDRALHLFGAGHPMIIPFATAFGVDLFDSASYILFAREGRYMTERGTLRLERMGYFPCSCPVCSKYTPKELMEMEERERVVLLAKHNLLVVRKIINETKEAIREGRLWELLVSMSRGHPSLLSLLRKIEKDHAEWLELFSPSSKGSARSSLIFEDDGAFNPRVQRMKKFLELEYIPPPIFRKAVVLPIYFRVPDARSRGEAHVLYYAPAFGLIPAELSGIFPVGQSVYQKVLSEEEQIRIASSLIKYMEKFGKIYEELEISVCREHNLLMRELKEKMGEVLRGKAEVREISCTFIQPSEEDPGGGSI
;
A
#
# COMPACT_ATOMS: atom_id res chain seq x y z
N MET A 1 -0.60 7.99 17.94
CA MET A 1 0.42 7.03 17.44
C MET A 1 1.65 7.81 16.99
N ARG A 2 2.87 7.35 17.31
CA ARG A 2 4.10 8.03 16.85
C ARG A 2 4.49 7.47 15.48
N VAL A 3 4.68 8.34 14.48
CA VAL A 3 5.15 7.93 13.14
C VAL A 3 6.68 7.93 13.12
N LEU A 4 7.29 6.86 12.60
CA LEU A 4 8.73 6.67 12.51
C LEU A 4 9.23 6.85 11.06
N GLU A 5 8.56 6.18 10.12
CA GLU A 5 8.85 6.23 8.68
C GLU A 5 7.56 6.35 7.89
N ARG A 6 7.63 6.91 6.69
CA ARG A 6 6.50 7.00 5.76
C ARG A 6 6.92 6.80 4.32
N ASP A 7 6.09 6.18 3.50
CA ASP A 7 6.23 6.16 2.04
C ASP A 7 4.84 6.00 1.43
N LEU A 8 4.56 6.74 0.35
CA LEU A 8 3.18 7.00 -0.08
C LEU A 8 2.34 7.52 1.12
N ALA A 9 1.09 7.10 1.28
CA ALA A 9 0.33 7.35 2.51
C ALA A 9 0.61 6.32 3.62
N GLY A 10 1.43 5.30 3.35
CA GLY A 10 1.80 4.26 4.31
C GLY A 10 2.84 4.72 5.32
N ARG A 11 2.82 4.10 6.50
CA ARG A 11 3.67 4.51 7.61
C ARG A 11 4.06 3.35 8.52
N ILE A 12 5.31 3.41 8.98
CA ILE A 12 5.77 2.65 10.13
C ILE A 12 5.55 3.53 11.35
N GLY A 13 4.76 3.04 12.29
CA GLY A 13 4.44 3.76 13.51
C GLY A 13 4.61 2.89 14.74
N GLU A 14 4.54 3.52 15.90
CA GLU A 14 4.52 2.88 17.20
C GLU A 14 3.21 3.26 17.91
N LEU A 15 2.37 2.25 18.11
CA LEU A 15 1.13 2.34 18.88
C LEU A 15 1.42 1.85 20.30
N LYS A 16 1.35 2.76 21.28
CA LYS A 16 1.55 2.44 22.69
C LYS A 16 0.24 2.06 23.34
N THR A 17 0.24 0.93 24.04
CA THR A 17 -0.83 0.49 24.94
C THR A 17 -0.24 0.33 26.34
N ARG A 18 -1.10 0.09 27.35
CA ARG A 18 -0.62 -0.26 28.69
C ARG A 18 0.15 -1.59 28.76
N GLY A 19 -0.08 -2.49 27.79
CA GLY A 19 0.53 -3.82 27.74
C GLY A 19 1.84 -3.88 26.94
N GLY A 20 2.23 -2.78 26.28
CA GLY A 20 3.43 -2.70 25.46
C GLY A 20 3.24 -1.82 24.23
N SER A 21 4.15 -1.92 23.26
CA SER A 21 4.07 -1.19 22.01
C SER A 21 3.89 -2.14 20.82
N ILE A 22 3.07 -1.74 19.86
CA ILE A 22 2.88 -2.43 18.59
C ILE A 22 3.49 -1.56 17.49
N GLU A 23 4.40 -2.14 16.70
CA GLU A 23 4.94 -1.48 15.52
C GLU A 23 4.04 -1.73 14.30
N THR A 24 3.52 -0.66 13.68
CA THR A 24 2.64 -0.71 12.51
C THR A 24 3.43 -0.67 11.19
N PRO A 25 2.87 -1.15 10.05
CA PRO A 25 1.62 -1.89 9.92
C PRO A 25 1.63 -3.21 10.71
N TYR A 26 0.51 -3.58 11.33
CA TYR A 26 0.39 -4.80 12.16
C TYR A 26 -0.91 -5.54 11.88
N LEU A 27 -0.85 -6.88 11.85
CA LEU A 27 -2.03 -7.74 11.78
C LEU A 27 -2.25 -8.45 13.11
N PHE A 28 -3.46 -8.31 13.66
CA PHE A 28 -3.97 -9.08 14.78
C PHE A 28 -4.55 -10.41 14.29
N PRO A 29 -3.94 -11.57 14.62
CA PRO A 29 -4.60 -12.85 14.38
C PRO A 29 -5.89 -12.92 15.19
N VAL A 30 -7.01 -13.24 14.54
CA VAL A 30 -8.27 -13.46 15.25
C VAL A 30 -8.21 -14.80 15.96
N VAL A 31 -8.50 -14.80 17.26
CA VAL A 31 -8.53 -15.98 18.12
C VAL A 31 -9.97 -16.19 18.60
N ASP A 32 -10.54 -17.36 18.29
CA ASP A 32 -11.85 -17.73 18.85
C ASP A 32 -11.71 -17.93 20.37
N PRO A 33 -12.62 -17.37 21.18
CA PRO A 33 -12.54 -17.46 22.64
C PRO A 33 -12.62 -18.89 23.18
N VAL A 34 -13.05 -19.88 22.38
CA VAL A 34 -13.19 -21.28 22.80
C VAL A 34 -12.41 -22.22 21.89
N ARG A 35 -12.55 -22.07 20.57
CA ARG A 35 -11.96 -22.99 19.59
C ARG A 35 -10.56 -22.51 19.18
N GLN A 36 -9.57 -22.88 19.98
CA GLN A 36 -8.16 -22.54 19.76
C GLN A 36 -7.35 -23.76 19.33
N GLU A 37 -7.46 -24.18 18.06
CA GLU A 37 -6.61 -25.27 17.55
C GLU A 37 -5.13 -24.90 17.59
N LEU A 38 -4.82 -23.63 17.30
CA LEU A 38 -3.49 -23.06 17.45
C LEU A 38 -3.45 -22.26 18.77
N PRO A 39 -2.68 -22.70 19.78
CA PRO A 39 -2.58 -22.00 21.04
C PRO A 39 -2.03 -20.58 20.88
N VAL A 40 -2.52 -19.65 21.69
CA VAL A 40 -2.10 -18.23 21.68
C VAL A 40 -0.59 -18.08 21.90
N GLU A 41 0.02 -18.91 22.74
CA GLU A 41 1.47 -18.87 22.96
C GLU A 41 2.25 -19.28 21.70
N GLU A 42 1.71 -20.20 20.89
CA GLU A 42 2.32 -20.51 19.60
C GLU A 42 2.20 -19.35 18.62
N ILE A 43 1.04 -18.67 18.57
CA ILE A 43 0.84 -17.46 17.76
C ILE A 43 1.88 -16.39 18.13
N LYS A 44 2.11 -16.20 19.44
CA LYS A 44 3.12 -15.27 19.96
C LYS A 44 4.54 -15.69 19.54
N ASN A 45 4.87 -16.97 19.63
CA ASN A 45 6.17 -17.50 19.19
C ASN A 45 6.41 -17.34 17.67
N LEU A 46 5.34 -17.27 16.87
CA LEU A 46 5.42 -16.91 15.45
C LEU A 46 5.67 -15.42 15.20
N GLY A 47 5.74 -14.60 16.25
CA GLY A 47 6.03 -13.16 16.21
C GLY A 47 4.81 -12.26 16.21
N PHE A 48 3.67 -12.72 16.70
CA PHE A 48 2.45 -11.93 16.88
C PHE A 48 2.19 -11.66 18.37
N PRO A 49 2.80 -10.61 18.97
CA PRO A 49 2.64 -10.29 20.40
C PRO A 49 1.28 -9.69 20.76
N ALA A 50 0.41 -9.49 19.77
CA ALA A 50 -0.94 -8.98 19.94
C ALA A 50 -1.95 -9.75 19.07
N VAL A 51 -3.14 -9.99 19.61
CA VAL A 51 -4.24 -10.72 18.96
C VAL A 51 -5.55 -9.96 19.12
N ILE A 52 -6.55 -10.35 18.34
CA ILE A 52 -7.93 -9.89 18.52
C ILE A 52 -8.84 -11.07 18.86
N THR A 53 -9.83 -10.86 19.72
CA THR A 53 -10.88 -11.84 20.02
C THR A 53 -12.24 -11.17 20.13
N ASN A 54 -13.32 -11.94 20.19
CA ASN A 54 -14.68 -11.41 20.20
C ASN A 54 -15.24 -11.39 21.62
N ALA A 55 -15.41 -10.20 22.20
CA ALA A 55 -15.85 -10.04 23.57
C ALA A 55 -17.31 -10.50 23.75
N TYR A 56 -18.19 -10.11 22.83
CA TYR A 56 -19.60 -10.53 22.87
C TYR A 56 -19.75 -12.05 22.85
N LEU A 57 -19.01 -12.77 22.01
CA LEU A 57 -19.06 -14.22 21.94
C LEU A 57 -18.56 -14.89 23.22
N ALA A 58 -17.46 -14.40 23.81
CA ALA A 58 -16.96 -14.90 25.08
C ALA A 58 -18.00 -14.67 26.20
N TRP A 59 -18.61 -13.49 26.26
CA TRP A 59 -19.67 -13.17 27.21
C TRP A 59 -20.91 -14.04 27.02
N LYS A 60 -21.38 -14.22 25.78
CA LYS A 60 -22.53 -15.08 25.44
C LYS A 60 -22.30 -16.54 25.85
N ARG A 61 -21.05 -17.00 25.82
CA ARG A 61 -20.65 -18.34 26.26
C ARG A 61 -20.39 -18.45 27.78
N GLY A 62 -20.69 -17.41 28.55
CA GLY A 62 -20.66 -17.44 30.02
C GLY A 62 -19.36 -16.94 30.66
N TRP A 63 -18.39 -16.47 29.88
CA TRP A 63 -17.16 -15.90 30.46
C TRP A 63 -17.44 -14.53 31.11
N ARG A 64 -16.89 -14.31 32.31
CA ARG A 64 -17.06 -13.08 33.11
C ARG A 64 -15.76 -12.54 33.71
N GLY A 65 -14.61 -13.16 33.41
CA GLY A 65 -13.30 -12.76 33.90
C GLY A 65 -12.55 -11.87 32.91
N ARG A 66 -11.27 -11.60 33.20
CA ARG A 66 -10.40 -10.87 32.26
C ARG A 66 -10.11 -11.69 31.01
N ILE A 67 -9.92 -11.03 29.88
CA ILE A 67 -9.73 -11.71 28.61
C ILE A 67 -8.40 -12.48 28.55
N HIS A 68 -7.35 -11.98 29.20
CA HIS A 68 -6.05 -12.66 29.30
C HIS A 68 -6.14 -14.01 30.03
N ASP A 69 -7.03 -14.11 31.02
CA ASP A 69 -7.23 -15.36 31.77
C ASP A 69 -7.98 -16.40 30.90
N LEU A 70 -8.89 -15.96 30.01
CA LEU A 70 -9.53 -16.82 29.00
C LEU A 70 -8.53 -17.32 27.95
N LEU A 71 -7.66 -16.43 27.47
CA LEU A 71 -6.65 -16.74 26.45
C LEU A 71 -5.42 -17.47 27.00
N GLY A 72 -5.32 -17.62 28.33
CA GLY A 72 -4.20 -18.29 28.99
C GLY A 72 -2.85 -17.56 28.86
N SER A 73 -2.83 -16.26 28.53
CA SER A 73 -1.60 -15.50 28.35
C SER A 73 -1.70 -14.09 28.95
N LYS A 74 -0.92 -13.84 30.02
CA LYS A 74 -0.90 -12.57 30.76
C LYS A 74 -0.06 -11.47 30.10
N ASN A 75 0.88 -11.84 29.23
CA ASN A 75 1.82 -10.93 28.56
C ASN A 75 1.50 -10.89 27.06
N LEU A 76 0.28 -10.48 26.75
CA LEU A 76 -0.27 -10.41 25.40
C LEU A 76 -1.10 -9.13 25.28
N ILE A 77 -0.91 -8.39 24.20
CA ILE A 77 -1.77 -7.24 23.92
C ILE A 77 -3.04 -7.76 23.28
N VAL A 78 -4.19 -7.52 23.90
CA VAL A 78 -5.48 -8.00 23.39
C VAL A 78 -6.31 -6.83 22.88
N MET A 79 -6.75 -6.97 21.62
CA MET A 79 -7.86 -6.22 21.07
C MET A 79 -9.14 -7.05 21.19
N THR A 80 -10.26 -6.40 21.47
CA THR A 80 -11.58 -7.06 21.51
C THR A 80 -12.52 -6.40 20.53
N ASP A 81 -13.23 -7.24 19.77
CA ASP A 81 -14.34 -6.83 18.92
C ASP A 81 -15.66 -6.91 19.69
N SER A 82 -16.52 -5.91 19.48
CA SER A 82 -17.81 -5.69 20.14
C SER A 82 -18.90 -6.67 19.72
N GLY A 83 -18.61 -7.52 18.72
CA GLY A 83 -19.57 -8.46 18.16
C GLY A 83 -20.40 -7.89 17.00
N ALA A 84 -19.96 -6.79 16.42
CA ALA A 84 -20.61 -6.17 15.28
C ALA A 84 -20.65 -7.10 14.05
N TYR A 85 -19.67 -7.99 13.89
CA TYR A 85 -19.73 -9.04 12.87
C TYR A 85 -20.95 -9.95 13.03
N GLN A 86 -21.36 -10.28 14.26
CA GLN A 86 -22.58 -11.05 14.51
C GLN A 86 -23.84 -10.26 14.18
N LEU A 87 -23.87 -8.93 14.38
CA LEU A 87 -24.96 -8.09 13.85
C LEU A 87 -25.04 -8.19 12.33
N LEU A 88 -23.90 -8.23 11.64
CA LEU A 88 -23.85 -8.35 10.19
C LEU A 88 -24.29 -9.72 9.68
N GLU A 89 -23.92 -10.81 10.35
CA GLU A 89 -24.26 -12.17 9.93
C GLU A 89 -25.67 -12.62 10.35
N TYR A 90 -26.11 -12.25 11.55
CA TYR A 90 -27.33 -12.77 12.17
C TYR A 90 -28.42 -11.72 12.38
N GLY A 91 -28.15 -10.45 12.09
CA GLY A 91 -29.13 -9.35 12.12
C GLY A 91 -29.44 -8.76 13.50
N GLU A 92 -29.14 -9.46 14.59
CA GLU A 92 -29.46 -9.03 15.96
C GLU A 92 -28.32 -9.36 16.95
N VAL A 93 -28.12 -8.45 17.91
CA VAL A 93 -27.28 -8.64 19.09
C VAL A 93 -28.11 -8.21 20.29
N GLU A 94 -28.15 -9.07 21.32
CA GLU A 94 -28.98 -8.92 22.52
C GLU A 94 -28.33 -8.00 23.57
N VAL A 95 -27.52 -7.03 23.15
CA VAL A 95 -26.87 -6.06 24.05
C VAL A 95 -26.89 -4.65 23.46
N THR A 96 -27.03 -3.67 24.35
CA THR A 96 -26.91 -2.25 24.05
C THR A 96 -25.44 -1.81 23.96
N ASN A 97 -25.19 -0.62 23.41
CA ASN A 97 -23.84 -0.05 23.37
C ASN A 97 -23.24 0.15 24.77
N ARG A 98 -24.06 0.58 25.74
CA ARG A 98 -23.62 0.72 27.14
C ARG A 98 -23.21 -0.64 27.75
N GLU A 99 -23.99 -1.69 27.50
CA GLU A 99 -23.67 -3.03 27.98
C GLU A 99 -22.39 -3.57 27.36
N ILE A 100 -22.14 -3.33 26.06
CA ILE A 100 -20.86 -3.76 25.47
C ILE A 100 -19.69 -3.05 26.13
N ILE A 101 -19.79 -1.73 26.39
CA ILE A 101 -18.70 -0.97 27.00
C ILE A 101 -18.39 -1.51 28.40
N GLU A 102 -19.41 -1.90 29.17
CA GLU A 102 -19.22 -2.52 30.47
C GLU A 102 -18.62 -3.95 30.37
N ILE A 103 -19.00 -4.73 29.34
CA ILE A 103 -18.35 -6.02 29.04
C ILE A 103 -16.87 -5.81 28.71
N GLU A 104 -16.55 -4.84 27.86
CA GLU A 104 -15.16 -4.50 27.50
C GLU A 104 -14.35 -4.09 28.72
N LYS A 105 -14.91 -3.22 29.58
CA LYS A 105 -14.24 -2.84 30.84
C LYS A 105 -14.00 -4.02 31.77
N MET A 106 -14.96 -4.93 31.89
CA MET A 106 -14.85 -6.14 32.71
C MET A 106 -13.78 -7.10 32.17
N PHE A 107 -13.74 -7.26 30.84
CA PHE A 107 -12.75 -8.11 30.17
C PHE A 107 -11.35 -7.51 30.18
N ASP A 108 -11.27 -6.19 30.34
CA ASP A 108 -10.03 -5.45 30.55
C ASP A 108 -8.98 -5.70 29.43
N PRO A 109 -9.31 -5.43 28.15
CA PRO A 109 -8.37 -5.50 27.04
C PRO A 109 -7.48 -4.25 26.99
N GLU A 110 -6.42 -4.30 26.19
CA GLU A 110 -5.59 -3.13 25.88
C GLU A 110 -6.24 -2.21 24.84
N ILE A 111 -7.05 -2.78 23.94
CA ILE A 111 -7.77 -2.09 22.87
C ILE A 111 -9.21 -2.61 22.83
N ALA A 112 -10.19 -1.73 22.94
CA ALA A 112 -11.61 -2.07 22.91
C ALA A 112 -12.34 -1.37 21.76
N VAL A 113 -13.30 -2.06 21.16
CA VAL A 113 -14.15 -1.53 20.08
C VAL A 113 -15.55 -1.26 20.63
N ILE A 114 -16.15 -0.13 20.27
CA ILE A 114 -17.56 0.14 20.63
C ILE A 114 -18.52 -0.68 19.76
N LEU A 115 -19.80 -0.78 20.13
CA LEU A 115 -20.77 -1.51 19.30
C LEU A 115 -21.20 -0.67 18.10
N ASP A 116 -20.59 -0.86 16.94
CA ASP A 116 -21.02 -0.24 15.69
C ASP A 116 -22.11 -1.05 14.98
N VAL A 117 -22.59 -0.52 13.86
CA VAL A 117 -23.56 -1.20 13.01
C VAL A 117 -22.96 -1.33 11.61
N PRO A 118 -22.47 -2.52 11.22
CA PRO A 118 -21.82 -2.70 9.92
C PRO A 118 -22.78 -2.45 8.76
N THR A 119 -22.35 -1.65 7.79
CA THR A 119 -23.06 -1.47 6.52
C THR A 119 -23.13 -2.75 5.69
N GLY A 120 -22.11 -3.61 5.79
CA GLY A 120 -21.98 -4.81 4.96
C GLY A 120 -21.79 -4.48 3.48
N ASP A 121 -22.34 -5.32 2.60
CA ASP A 121 -22.41 -5.10 1.16
C ASP A 121 -23.76 -4.51 0.70
N SER A 122 -24.45 -3.79 1.60
CA SER A 122 -25.75 -3.19 1.30
C SER A 122 -25.66 -2.22 0.10
N LEU A 123 -26.56 -2.43 -0.86
CA LEU A 123 -26.72 -1.55 -2.02
C LEU A 123 -27.76 -0.44 -1.78
N SER A 124 -28.43 -0.42 -0.61
CA SER A 124 -29.36 0.65 -0.24
C SER A 124 -28.60 1.79 0.43
N ARG A 125 -28.70 2.97 -0.19
CA ARG A 125 -28.12 4.19 0.35
C ARG A 125 -28.78 4.62 1.65
N GLU A 126 -30.08 4.41 1.78
CA GLU A 126 -30.86 4.68 3.00
C GLU A 126 -30.35 3.83 4.17
N ARG A 127 -30.17 2.52 3.93
CA ARG A 127 -29.59 1.61 4.93
C ARG A 127 -28.17 2.04 5.30
N ALA A 128 -27.32 2.34 4.32
CA ALA A 128 -25.97 2.81 4.58
C ALA A 128 -25.94 4.10 5.39
N SER A 129 -26.79 5.08 5.05
CA SER A 129 -26.90 6.34 5.81
C SER A 129 -27.33 6.10 7.25
N TRP A 130 -28.32 5.23 7.46
CA TRP A 130 -28.76 4.85 8.81
C TRP A 130 -27.64 4.19 9.61
N THR A 131 -26.84 3.30 9.00
CA THR A 131 -25.69 2.66 9.70
C THR A 131 -24.63 3.67 10.13
N VAL A 132 -24.40 4.69 9.31
CA VAL A 132 -23.50 5.81 9.65
C VAL A 132 -24.05 6.60 10.84
N GLU A 133 -25.33 6.98 10.77
CA GLU A 133 -25.99 7.78 11.82
C GLU A 133 -26.04 7.04 13.16
N GLU A 134 -26.42 5.77 13.15
CA GLU A 134 -26.50 4.95 14.37
C GLU A 134 -25.12 4.67 14.97
N THR A 135 -24.11 4.40 14.15
CA THR A 135 -22.72 4.21 14.62
C THR A 135 -22.18 5.49 15.26
N LEU A 136 -22.41 6.65 14.64
CA LEU A 136 -22.00 7.95 15.20
C LEU A 136 -22.77 8.30 16.47
N ARG A 137 -24.07 7.97 16.55
CA ARG A 137 -24.87 8.14 17.77
C ARG A 137 -24.26 7.35 18.93
N ARG A 138 -23.92 6.08 18.70
CA ARG A 138 -23.26 5.21 19.70
C ARG A 138 -21.85 5.68 20.05
N GLY A 139 -21.11 6.20 19.08
CA GLY A 139 -19.81 6.84 19.31
C GLY A 139 -19.91 8.05 20.25
N ARG A 140 -20.92 8.91 20.07
CA ARG A 140 -21.18 10.05 20.97
C ARG A 140 -21.59 9.58 22.36
N GLU A 141 -22.47 8.60 22.46
CA GLU A 141 -22.89 7.99 23.74
C GLU A 141 -21.70 7.38 24.50
N ALA A 142 -20.75 6.79 23.79
CA ALA A 142 -19.59 6.15 24.39
C ALA A 142 -18.59 7.13 25.02
N LEU A 143 -18.52 8.39 24.57
CA LEU A 143 -17.52 9.36 25.06
C LEU A 143 -17.55 9.57 26.58
N ASP A 144 -18.75 9.54 27.19
CA ASP A 144 -18.92 9.69 28.64
C ASP A 144 -18.70 8.37 29.42
N LEU A 145 -18.55 7.25 28.71
CA LEU A 145 -18.46 5.92 29.28
C LEU A 145 -17.06 5.31 29.16
N ILE A 146 -16.27 5.69 28.15
CA ILE A 146 -14.95 5.11 27.89
C ILE A 146 -13.87 5.61 28.87
N ASP A 147 -12.93 4.74 29.22
CA ASP A 147 -11.81 4.98 30.15
C ASP A 147 -10.45 4.95 29.42
N ARG A 148 -10.19 6.03 28.68
CA ARG A 148 -9.03 6.16 27.79
C ARG A 148 -7.68 6.20 28.49
N GLU A 149 -7.67 6.45 29.80
CA GLU A 149 -6.48 6.35 30.63
C GLU A 149 -6.05 4.90 30.87
N LYS A 150 -6.94 3.92 30.66
CA LYS A 150 -6.67 2.49 30.88
C LYS A 150 -6.50 1.70 29.59
N ARG A 151 -7.29 2.00 28.54
CA ARG A 151 -7.25 1.27 27.27
C ARG A 151 -7.55 2.18 26.09
N LEU A 152 -7.09 1.76 24.91
CA LEU A 152 -7.39 2.48 23.68
C LEU A 152 -8.79 2.13 23.19
N TRP A 153 -9.55 3.12 22.74
CA TRP A 153 -10.89 2.91 22.20
C TRP A 153 -10.93 3.13 20.69
N VAL A 154 -11.64 2.23 20.01
CA VAL A 154 -11.80 2.21 18.55
C VAL A 154 -13.21 2.68 18.16
N LEU A 155 -13.28 3.66 17.27
CA LEU A 155 -14.53 4.09 16.62
C LEU A 155 -14.56 3.65 15.15
N PRO A 156 -15.48 2.75 14.78
CA PRO A 156 -15.69 2.37 13.38
C PRO A 156 -16.33 3.48 12.53
N VAL A 157 -15.86 3.59 11.29
CA VAL A 157 -16.39 4.39 10.19
C VAL A 157 -17.15 3.45 9.25
N GLN A 158 -18.38 3.84 8.92
CA GLN A 158 -19.31 3.06 8.10
C GLN A 158 -19.71 3.83 6.84
N GLY A 159 -20.56 3.24 5.98
CA GLY A 159 -21.02 3.84 4.73
C GLY A 159 -20.87 2.95 3.51
N GLY A 160 -20.13 1.83 3.62
CA GLY A 160 -19.99 0.83 2.57
C GLY A 160 -19.45 1.40 1.26
N ILE A 161 -20.09 1.08 0.14
CA ILE A 161 -19.67 1.52 -1.21
C ILE A 161 -19.91 3.02 -1.48
N PHE A 162 -20.68 3.70 -0.64
CA PHE A 162 -21.05 5.11 -0.85
C PHE A 162 -19.96 6.02 -0.31
N LYS A 163 -19.01 6.40 -1.19
CA LYS A 163 -17.82 7.19 -0.81
C LYS A 163 -18.16 8.45 0.00
N ASP A 164 -19.22 9.14 -0.37
CA ASP A 164 -19.65 10.37 0.30
C ASP A 164 -20.18 10.10 1.73
N LEU A 165 -20.81 8.93 1.97
CA LEU A 165 -21.22 8.51 3.31
C LEU A 165 -20.03 8.08 4.14
N VAL A 166 -19.03 7.42 3.56
CA VAL A 166 -17.77 7.10 4.24
C VAL A 166 -17.02 8.38 4.62
N GLU A 167 -16.95 9.37 3.71
CA GLU A 167 -16.37 10.68 4.01
C GLU A 167 -17.13 11.41 5.12
N ARG A 168 -18.46 11.43 5.08
CA ARG A 168 -19.30 12.02 6.14
C ARG A 168 -19.05 11.31 7.47
N SER A 169 -19.09 9.98 7.49
CA SER A 169 -18.85 9.17 8.68
C SER A 169 -17.48 9.46 9.30
N ALA A 170 -16.43 9.46 8.47
CA ALA A 170 -15.07 9.77 8.91
C ALA A 170 -14.91 11.21 9.39
N SER A 171 -15.57 12.18 8.75
CA SER A 171 -15.49 13.60 9.12
C SER A 171 -16.24 13.91 10.43
N GLU A 172 -17.35 13.22 10.70
CA GLU A 172 -18.05 13.35 11.99
C GLU A 172 -17.32 12.56 13.09
N ALA A 173 -16.79 11.37 12.77
CA ALA A 173 -16.01 10.56 13.70
C ALA A 173 -14.71 11.26 14.14
N SER A 174 -14.04 12.01 13.26
CA SER A 174 -12.81 12.74 13.59
C SER A 174 -13.01 13.86 14.62
N GLN A 175 -14.24 14.28 14.86
CA GLN A 175 -14.60 15.24 15.91
C GLN A 175 -14.80 14.58 17.28
N LEU A 176 -14.89 13.24 17.32
CA LEU A 176 -15.03 12.45 18.54
C LEU A 176 -13.65 11.92 18.95
N ASP A 177 -13.23 12.17 20.19
CA ASP A 177 -11.86 11.91 20.66
C ASP A 177 -11.62 10.44 21.01
N PHE A 178 -11.52 9.60 19.96
CA PHE A 178 -11.13 8.19 20.02
C PHE A 178 -9.65 8.01 19.68
N ASP A 179 -9.07 6.89 20.13
CA ASP A 179 -7.63 6.65 19.99
C ASP A 179 -7.25 6.00 18.66
N ILE A 180 -8.18 5.22 18.12
CA ILE A 180 -8.06 4.50 16.86
C ILE A 180 -9.39 4.65 16.11
N TYR A 181 -9.30 4.80 14.79
CA TYR A 181 -10.48 4.71 13.92
C TYR A 181 -10.37 3.45 13.08
N ALA A 182 -11.50 2.81 12.80
CA ALA A 182 -11.53 1.62 11.98
C ALA A 182 -12.42 1.82 10.76
N LEU A 183 -12.07 1.26 9.61
CA LEU A 183 -12.96 1.19 8.46
C LEU A 183 -13.72 -0.14 8.50
N GLY A 184 -15.02 -0.04 8.72
CA GLY A 184 -15.92 -1.19 8.77
C GLY A 184 -16.41 -1.64 7.40
N SER A 185 -16.88 -2.89 7.34
CA SER A 185 -17.51 -3.51 6.17
C SER A 185 -16.66 -3.76 4.89
N PRO A 186 -15.31 -3.77 4.88
CA PRO A 186 -14.56 -4.08 3.65
C PRO A 186 -14.53 -5.60 3.34
N THR A 187 -14.81 -6.46 4.32
CA THR A 187 -14.57 -7.91 4.27
C THR A 187 -15.22 -8.59 3.06
N ARG A 188 -16.53 -8.35 2.82
CA ARG A 188 -17.26 -8.94 1.69
C ARG A 188 -16.68 -8.56 0.32
N PHE A 189 -16.16 -7.33 0.19
CA PHE A 189 -15.52 -6.86 -1.05
C PHE A 189 -14.16 -7.53 -1.25
N MET A 190 -13.38 -7.70 -0.19
CA MET A 190 -12.11 -8.43 -0.24
C MET A 190 -12.28 -9.91 -0.57
N GLU A 191 -13.31 -10.57 -0.03
CA GLU A 191 -13.67 -11.95 -0.37
C GLU A 191 -13.99 -12.13 -1.86
N ARG A 192 -14.57 -11.11 -2.49
CA ARG A 192 -14.91 -11.06 -3.92
C ARG A 192 -13.81 -10.44 -4.80
N TYR A 193 -12.62 -10.19 -4.25
CA TYR A 193 -11.49 -9.56 -4.93
C TYR A 193 -11.80 -8.17 -5.53
N GLN A 194 -12.77 -7.44 -4.97
CA GLN A 194 -13.17 -6.11 -5.40
C GLN A 194 -12.30 -5.03 -4.75
N TYR A 195 -10.98 -5.14 -4.91
CA TYR A 195 -10.02 -4.30 -4.19
C TYR A 195 -10.07 -2.82 -4.61
N GLU A 196 -10.55 -2.53 -5.81
CA GLU A 196 -10.82 -1.17 -6.29
C GLU A 196 -11.85 -0.43 -5.42
N ILE A 197 -12.89 -1.13 -4.97
CA ILE A 197 -13.90 -0.56 -4.06
C ILE A 197 -13.27 -0.32 -2.70
N VAL A 198 -12.47 -1.27 -2.21
CA VAL A 198 -11.78 -1.17 -0.92
C VAL A 198 -10.82 0.02 -0.91
N SER A 199 -10.07 0.27 -1.99
CA SER A 199 -9.17 1.44 -2.06
C SER A 199 -9.93 2.77 -2.04
N ASP A 200 -11.09 2.81 -2.71
CA ASP A 200 -11.99 3.98 -2.67
C ASP A 200 -12.51 4.24 -1.25
N MET A 201 -12.92 3.20 -0.52
CA MET A 201 -13.37 3.29 0.88
C MET A 201 -12.26 3.78 1.80
N ILE A 202 -11.05 3.20 1.69
CA ILE A 202 -9.90 3.60 2.51
C ILE A 202 -9.56 5.07 2.26
N ARG A 203 -9.45 5.49 1.00
CA ARG A 203 -9.14 6.88 0.66
C ARG A 203 -10.19 7.86 1.20
N ALA A 204 -11.47 7.53 1.04
CA ALA A 204 -12.59 8.33 1.54
C ALA A 204 -12.48 8.55 3.07
N ALA A 205 -12.22 7.48 3.83
CA ALA A 205 -12.04 7.57 5.27
C ALA A 205 -10.76 8.33 5.64
N ARG A 206 -9.60 7.90 5.11
CA ARG A 206 -8.27 8.41 5.46
C ARG A 206 -8.12 9.91 5.17
N THR A 207 -8.81 10.45 4.17
CA THR A 207 -8.79 11.88 3.83
C THR A 207 -9.44 12.76 4.90
N ARG A 208 -10.39 12.21 5.68
CA ARG A 208 -11.16 12.96 6.70
C ARG A 208 -10.73 12.65 8.14
N LEU A 209 -10.04 11.53 8.34
CA LEU A 209 -9.54 11.09 9.64
C LEU A 209 -8.22 11.77 10.02
N PRO A 210 -7.97 11.99 11.32
CA PRO A 210 -6.77 12.66 11.79
C PRO A 210 -5.52 11.78 11.61
N TRP A 211 -4.40 12.38 11.20
CA TRP A 211 -3.15 11.68 10.85
C TRP A 211 -2.27 11.33 12.03
N ASP A 212 -2.61 11.73 13.24
CA ASP A 212 -1.96 11.29 14.48
C ASP A 212 -2.63 10.05 15.10
N ARG A 213 -3.78 9.61 14.58
CA ARG A 213 -4.52 8.41 14.99
C ARG A 213 -4.37 7.26 13.99
N ALA A 214 -4.34 6.03 14.50
CA ALA A 214 -4.21 4.83 13.67
C ALA A 214 -5.51 4.53 12.92
N LEU A 215 -5.39 3.99 11.70
CA LEU A 215 -6.51 3.46 10.92
C LEU A 215 -6.45 1.93 10.88
N HIS A 216 -7.50 1.28 11.39
CA HIS A 216 -7.67 -0.16 11.35
C HIS A 216 -8.59 -0.58 10.19
N LEU A 217 -8.24 -1.62 9.44
CA LEU A 217 -9.06 -2.16 8.35
C LEU A 217 -9.60 -3.53 8.76
N PHE A 218 -10.90 -3.58 9.07
CA PHE A 218 -11.52 -4.79 9.61
C PHE A 218 -11.52 -5.95 8.62
N GLY A 219 -11.16 -7.15 9.10
CA GLY A 219 -11.23 -8.41 8.34
C GLY A 219 -10.22 -8.55 7.20
N ALA A 220 -9.29 -7.61 7.05
CA ALA A 220 -8.25 -7.65 6.06
C ALA A 220 -7.04 -8.44 6.56
N GLY A 221 -6.84 -9.67 6.08
CA GLY A 221 -5.62 -10.41 6.38
C GLY A 221 -5.12 -11.39 5.34
N HIS A 222 -5.64 -11.33 4.12
CA HIS A 222 -4.99 -12.01 3.01
C HIS A 222 -3.71 -11.25 2.62
N PRO A 223 -2.55 -11.91 2.44
CA PRO A 223 -1.28 -11.23 2.17
C PRO A 223 -1.33 -10.26 0.97
N MET A 224 -2.10 -10.59 -0.06
CA MET A 224 -2.25 -9.78 -1.28
C MET A 224 -2.68 -8.32 -1.06
N ILE A 225 -3.53 -8.03 -0.08
CA ILE A 225 -4.13 -6.68 0.08
C ILE A 225 -3.36 -5.80 1.07
N ILE A 226 -2.57 -6.40 1.97
CA ILE A 226 -1.90 -5.68 3.08
C ILE A 226 -1.01 -4.54 2.56
N PRO A 227 -0.12 -4.73 1.55
CA PRO A 227 0.75 -3.66 1.09
C PRO A 227 -0.03 -2.52 0.41
N PHE A 228 -1.05 -2.87 -0.37
CA PHE A 228 -1.92 -1.89 -1.03
C PHE A 228 -2.70 -1.08 0.00
N ALA A 229 -3.39 -1.71 0.95
CA ALA A 229 -4.11 -1.01 2.00
C ALA A 229 -3.17 -0.13 2.85
N THR A 230 -1.97 -0.62 3.15
CA THR A 230 -0.93 0.16 3.83
C THR A 230 -0.53 1.39 3.01
N ALA A 231 -0.36 1.28 1.70
CA ALA A 231 -0.04 2.41 0.83
C ALA A 231 -1.10 3.51 0.83
N PHE A 232 -2.34 3.21 1.22
CA PHE A 232 -3.44 4.16 1.46
C PHE A 232 -3.55 4.62 2.92
N GLY A 233 -2.60 4.29 3.78
CA GLY A 233 -2.52 4.76 5.17
C GLY A 233 -3.29 3.92 6.20
N VAL A 234 -3.55 2.65 5.90
CA VAL A 234 -3.99 1.67 6.91
C VAL A 234 -2.79 1.22 7.75
N ASP A 235 -2.97 1.17 9.08
CA ASP A 235 -1.94 0.82 10.06
C ASP A 235 -2.18 -0.53 10.72
N LEU A 236 -3.44 -0.90 10.90
CA LEU A 236 -3.83 -2.08 11.66
C LEU A 236 -4.75 -2.95 10.82
N PHE A 237 -4.60 -4.26 10.97
CA PHE A 237 -5.30 -5.28 10.22
C PHE A 237 -5.75 -6.38 11.18
N ASP A 238 -6.79 -7.13 10.86
CA ASP A 238 -7.15 -8.34 11.58
C ASP A 238 -7.69 -9.41 10.64
N SER A 239 -7.51 -10.69 11.00
CA SER A 239 -8.11 -11.77 10.22
C SER A 239 -8.16 -13.12 10.93
N ALA A 240 -9.28 -13.82 10.75
CA ALA A 240 -9.44 -15.25 11.05
C ALA A 240 -9.04 -16.15 9.87
N SER A 241 -8.73 -15.57 8.70
CA SER A 241 -8.51 -16.34 7.47
C SER A 241 -7.37 -17.35 7.61
N TYR A 242 -6.32 -17.07 8.41
CA TYR A 242 -5.21 -18.01 8.59
C TYR A 242 -5.66 -19.39 9.11
N ILE A 243 -6.62 -19.42 10.05
CA ILE A 243 -7.14 -20.65 10.66
C ILE A 243 -8.35 -21.19 9.89
N LEU A 244 -9.23 -20.31 9.39
CA LEU A 244 -10.36 -20.73 8.56
C LEU A 244 -9.88 -21.42 7.28
N PHE A 245 -8.84 -20.90 6.65
CA PHE A 245 -8.27 -21.48 5.44
C PHE A 245 -7.59 -22.81 5.78
N ALA A 246 -6.85 -22.86 6.88
CA ALA A 246 -6.22 -24.10 7.34
C ALA A 246 -7.24 -25.23 7.56
N ARG A 247 -8.38 -24.95 8.20
CA ARG A 247 -9.50 -25.90 8.38
C ARG A 247 -10.04 -26.45 7.06
N GLU A 248 -9.98 -25.66 5.99
CA GLU A 248 -10.42 -26.06 4.65
C GLU A 248 -9.28 -26.60 3.75
N GLY A 249 -8.10 -26.89 4.31
CA GLY A 249 -6.94 -27.33 3.53
C GLY A 249 -6.43 -26.27 2.55
N ARG A 250 -6.64 -24.98 2.85
CA ARG A 250 -6.20 -23.85 2.03
C ARG A 250 -4.87 -23.29 2.53
N TYR A 251 -3.94 -23.12 1.60
CA TYR A 251 -2.56 -22.68 1.78
C TYR A 251 -2.39 -21.26 1.24
N MET A 252 -2.07 -20.30 2.10
CA MET A 252 -1.85 -18.90 1.69
C MET A 252 -0.50 -18.71 1.02
N THR A 253 -0.48 -17.83 0.02
CA THR A 253 0.72 -17.33 -0.66
C THR A 253 0.62 -15.82 -0.83
N GLU A 254 1.72 -15.18 -1.22
CA GLU A 254 1.73 -13.76 -1.60
C GLU A 254 0.89 -13.44 -2.84
N ARG A 255 0.56 -14.44 -3.67
CA ARG A 255 -0.16 -14.28 -4.95
C ARG A 255 -1.61 -14.76 -4.91
N GLY A 256 -2.04 -15.36 -3.80
CA GLY A 256 -3.35 -16.02 -3.73
C GLY A 256 -3.37 -17.18 -2.75
N THR A 257 -4.37 -18.04 -2.90
CA THR A 257 -4.57 -19.21 -2.05
C THR A 257 -4.59 -20.48 -2.89
N LEU A 258 -3.87 -21.52 -2.44
CA LEU A 258 -3.83 -22.84 -3.07
C LEU A 258 -4.61 -23.86 -2.23
N ARG A 259 -5.01 -24.98 -2.84
CA ARG A 259 -5.60 -26.13 -2.14
C ARG A 259 -4.52 -27.17 -1.91
N LEU A 260 -4.27 -27.54 -0.66
CA LEU A 260 -3.20 -28.47 -0.26
C LEU A 260 -3.27 -29.79 -1.05
N GLU A 261 -4.48 -30.32 -1.26
CA GLU A 261 -4.73 -31.57 -2.02
C GLU A 261 -4.20 -31.56 -3.46
N ARG A 262 -4.00 -30.37 -4.06
CA ARG A 262 -3.56 -30.19 -5.45
C ARG A 262 -2.09 -29.80 -5.57
N MET A 263 -1.39 -29.69 -4.44
CA MET A 263 -0.02 -29.20 -4.41
C MET A 263 0.97 -30.35 -4.56
N GLY A 264 1.89 -30.22 -5.52
CA GLY A 264 3.06 -31.11 -5.61
C GLY A 264 4.23 -30.67 -4.74
N TYR A 265 4.37 -29.36 -4.51
CA TYR A 265 5.47 -28.75 -3.77
C TYR A 265 4.97 -27.59 -2.91
N PHE A 266 5.65 -27.30 -1.80
CA PHE A 266 5.46 -26.05 -1.07
C PHE A 266 6.37 -24.95 -1.64
N PRO A 267 5.83 -23.84 -2.16
CA PRO A 267 6.62 -22.71 -2.66
C PRO A 267 7.02 -21.77 -1.50
N CYS A 268 7.52 -22.32 -0.40
CA CYS A 268 7.89 -21.57 0.80
C CYS A 268 8.99 -22.30 1.57
N SER A 269 9.80 -21.54 2.31
CA SER A 269 10.88 -22.07 3.15
C SER A 269 10.65 -21.85 4.64
N CYS A 270 9.40 -21.64 5.07
CA CYS A 270 9.08 -21.46 6.48
C CYS A 270 9.36 -22.75 7.29
N PRO A 271 9.41 -22.68 8.64
CA PRO A 271 9.66 -23.87 9.48
C PRO A 271 8.73 -25.07 9.26
N VAL A 272 7.54 -24.86 8.69
CA VAL A 272 6.64 -25.94 8.26
C VAL A 272 7.07 -26.49 6.90
N CYS A 273 7.12 -25.62 5.88
CA CYS A 273 7.39 -26.03 4.49
C CYS A 273 8.83 -26.53 4.24
N SER A 274 9.78 -26.20 5.11
CA SER A 274 11.14 -26.74 5.07
C SER A 274 11.29 -28.14 5.66
N LYS A 275 10.29 -28.61 6.43
CA LYS A 275 10.32 -29.91 7.12
C LYS A 275 9.40 -30.96 6.52
N TYR A 276 8.33 -30.52 5.86
CA TYR A 276 7.30 -31.40 5.36
C TYR A 276 6.99 -31.13 3.90
N THR A 277 6.39 -32.11 3.23
CA THR A 277 5.84 -32.04 1.88
C THR A 277 4.31 -31.93 1.89
N PRO A 278 3.66 -31.50 0.79
CA PRO A 278 2.21 -31.49 0.71
C PRO A 278 1.56 -32.85 0.96
N LYS A 279 2.18 -33.93 0.46
CA LYS A 279 1.68 -35.30 0.64
C LYS A 279 1.74 -35.73 2.11
N GLU A 280 2.86 -35.51 2.79
CA GLU A 280 3.00 -35.83 4.21
C GLU A 280 1.97 -35.07 5.05
N LEU A 281 1.76 -33.77 4.78
CA LEU A 281 0.72 -33.00 5.46
C LEU A 281 -0.68 -33.54 5.21
N MET A 282 -0.98 -34.06 4.00
CA MET A 282 -2.27 -34.66 3.67
C MET A 282 -2.52 -35.98 4.40
N GLU A 283 -1.46 -36.76 4.67
CA GLU A 283 -1.50 -38.05 5.36
C GLU A 283 -1.57 -37.91 6.90
N MET A 284 -1.34 -36.71 7.44
CA MET A 284 -1.48 -36.42 8.87
C MET A 284 -2.93 -36.37 9.34
N GLU A 285 -3.12 -36.57 10.65
CA GLU A 285 -4.39 -36.30 11.33
C GLU A 285 -4.86 -34.87 11.08
N GLU A 286 -6.17 -34.71 10.89
CA GLU A 286 -6.77 -33.43 10.48
C GLU A 286 -6.35 -32.27 11.39
N ARG A 287 -6.36 -32.51 12.72
CA ARG A 287 -6.00 -31.49 13.70
C ARG A 287 -4.55 -31.03 13.54
N GLU A 288 -3.62 -31.95 13.34
CA GLU A 288 -2.20 -31.63 13.16
C GLU A 288 -1.98 -30.87 11.85
N ARG A 289 -2.61 -31.34 10.77
CA ARG A 289 -2.59 -30.68 9.46
C ARG A 289 -3.09 -29.24 9.54
N VAL A 290 -4.20 -28.99 10.24
CA VAL A 290 -4.77 -27.65 10.44
C VAL A 290 -3.80 -26.75 11.20
N VAL A 291 -3.17 -27.23 12.27
CA VAL A 291 -2.19 -26.45 13.04
C VAL A 291 -0.98 -26.07 12.18
N LEU A 292 -0.43 -27.01 11.40
CA LEU A 292 0.71 -26.75 10.52
C LEU A 292 0.37 -25.76 9.40
N LEU A 293 -0.79 -25.91 8.77
CA LEU A 293 -1.27 -24.95 7.77
C LEU A 293 -1.50 -23.56 8.37
N ALA A 294 -2.07 -23.46 9.58
CA ALA A 294 -2.28 -22.19 10.26
C ALA A 294 -0.96 -21.49 10.60
N LYS A 295 0.05 -22.25 11.07
CA LYS A 295 1.42 -21.74 11.29
C LYS A 295 2.02 -21.18 10.01
N HIS A 296 1.94 -21.95 8.91
CA HIS A 296 2.41 -21.49 7.59
C HIS A 296 1.69 -20.19 7.16
N ASN A 297 0.36 -20.17 7.23
CA ASN A 297 -0.45 -19.02 6.80
C ASN A 297 -0.06 -17.74 7.56
N LEU A 298 0.10 -17.81 8.89
CA LEU A 298 0.57 -16.67 9.70
C LEU A 298 1.99 -16.23 9.33
N LEU A 299 2.89 -17.16 9.05
CA LEU A 299 4.27 -16.84 8.67
C LEU A 299 4.35 -16.13 7.30
N VAL A 300 3.49 -16.49 6.35
CA VAL A 300 3.38 -15.77 5.07
C VAL A 300 2.83 -14.36 5.28
N VAL A 301 1.81 -14.20 6.11
CA VAL A 301 1.28 -12.86 6.47
C VAL A 301 2.39 -12.00 7.10
N ARG A 302 3.15 -12.56 8.05
CA ARG A 302 4.28 -11.87 8.69
C ARG A 302 5.37 -11.49 7.68
N LYS A 303 5.70 -12.38 6.73
CA LYS A 303 6.64 -12.07 5.64
C LYS A 303 6.19 -10.82 4.88
N ILE A 304 4.93 -10.76 4.45
CA ILE A 304 4.42 -9.62 3.67
C ILE A 304 4.37 -8.32 4.48
N ILE A 305 4.01 -8.39 5.77
CA ILE A 305 4.07 -7.21 6.65
C ILE A 305 5.51 -6.68 6.75
N ASN A 306 6.50 -7.57 6.93
CA ASN A 306 7.90 -7.17 7.00
C ASN A 306 8.42 -6.61 5.66
N GLU A 307 8.05 -7.21 4.53
CA GLU A 307 8.37 -6.68 3.19
C GLU A 307 7.75 -5.30 2.98
N THR A 308 6.53 -5.07 3.46
CA THR A 308 5.86 -3.76 3.42
C THR A 308 6.62 -2.73 4.25
N LYS A 309 7.01 -3.09 5.48
CA LYS A 309 7.82 -2.21 6.35
C LYS A 309 9.16 -1.87 5.70
N GLU A 310 9.85 -2.87 5.16
CA GLU A 310 11.13 -2.66 4.49
C GLU A 310 10.97 -1.77 3.25
N ALA A 311 9.92 -1.98 2.45
CA ALA A 311 9.61 -1.12 1.33
C ALA A 311 9.31 0.33 1.77
N ILE A 312 8.58 0.54 2.87
CA ILE A 312 8.42 1.90 3.43
C ILE A 312 9.78 2.48 3.82
N ARG A 313 10.62 1.74 4.54
CA ARG A 313 11.95 2.20 5.01
C ARG A 313 12.88 2.59 3.85
N GLU A 314 12.92 1.79 2.79
CA GLU A 314 13.75 2.04 1.60
C GLU A 314 13.14 3.06 0.64
N GLY A 315 11.87 3.43 0.85
CA GLY A 315 11.14 4.28 -0.08
C GLY A 315 10.81 3.55 -1.39
N ARG A 316 10.45 2.26 -1.33
CA ARG A 316 10.12 1.41 -2.47
C ARG A 316 8.71 0.82 -2.38
N LEU A 317 7.81 1.46 -1.65
CA LEU A 317 6.46 0.93 -1.47
C LEU A 317 5.72 0.88 -2.82
N TRP A 318 5.89 1.88 -3.69
CA TRP A 318 5.33 1.88 -5.04
C TRP A 318 5.78 0.67 -5.85
N GLU A 319 7.08 0.42 -5.88
CA GLU A 319 7.70 -0.70 -6.59
C GLU A 319 7.21 -2.06 -6.07
N LEU A 320 7.00 -2.17 -4.75
CA LEU A 320 6.38 -3.36 -4.16
C LEU A 320 4.95 -3.55 -4.69
N LEU A 321 4.13 -2.49 -4.78
CA LEU A 321 2.79 -2.57 -5.36
C LEU A 321 2.82 -3.00 -6.82
N VAL A 322 3.73 -2.42 -7.63
CA VAL A 322 3.92 -2.80 -9.04
C VAL A 322 4.24 -4.28 -9.16
N SER A 323 5.23 -4.76 -8.40
CA SER A 323 5.63 -6.17 -8.41
C SER A 323 4.48 -7.11 -8.01
N MET A 324 3.75 -6.76 -6.94
CA MET A 324 2.65 -7.60 -6.44
C MET A 324 1.41 -7.55 -7.34
N SER A 325 1.19 -6.46 -8.06
CA SER A 325 0.05 -6.32 -8.98
C SER A 325 0.04 -7.40 -10.07
N ARG A 326 1.23 -7.89 -10.46
CA ARG A 326 1.40 -8.94 -11.47
C ARG A 326 1.06 -10.34 -10.95
N GLY A 327 0.71 -10.49 -9.68
CA GLY A 327 0.31 -11.77 -9.08
C GLY A 327 -1.15 -12.17 -9.37
N HIS A 328 -2.06 -11.21 -9.60
CA HIS A 328 -3.48 -11.48 -9.81
C HIS A 328 -4.18 -10.36 -10.60
N PRO A 329 -5.09 -10.66 -11.56
CA PRO A 329 -5.77 -9.63 -12.36
C PRO A 329 -6.43 -8.52 -11.55
N SER A 330 -7.12 -8.84 -10.46
CA SER A 330 -7.73 -7.81 -9.59
C SER A 330 -6.73 -6.87 -8.90
N LEU A 331 -5.49 -7.33 -8.64
CA LEU A 331 -4.45 -6.44 -8.12
C LEU A 331 -3.89 -5.54 -9.23
N LEU A 332 -3.79 -6.04 -10.45
CA LEU A 332 -3.44 -5.22 -11.62
C LEU A 332 -4.52 -4.16 -11.87
N SER A 333 -5.80 -4.53 -11.83
CA SER A 333 -6.91 -3.56 -11.92
C SER A 333 -6.82 -2.51 -10.82
N LEU A 334 -6.52 -2.91 -9.58
CA LEU A 334 -6.29 -1.98 -8.49
C LEU A 334 -5.11 -1.03 -8.78
N LEU A 335 -3.97 -1.53 -9.28
CA LEU A 335 -2.85 -0.67 -9.64
C LEU A 335 -3.26 0.34 -10.72
N ARG A 336 -3.96 -0.10 -11.78
CA ARG A 336 -4.46 0.81 -12.82
C ARG A 336 -5.41 1.87 -12.27
N LYS A 337 -6.26 1.51 -11.32
CA LYS A 337 -7.11 2.48 -10.60
C LYS A 337 -6.28 3.44 -9.77
N ILE A 338 -5.23 2.98 -9.09
CA ILE A 338 -4.32 3.86 -8.34
C ILE A 338 -3.68 4.88 -9.27
N GLU A 339 -3.13 4.43 -10.39
CA GLU A 339 -2.51 5.29 -11.42
C GLU A 339 -3.47 6.38 -11.92
N LYS A 340 -4.74 6.02 -12.14
CA LYS A 340 -5.75 6.91 -12.71
C LYS A 340 -6.42 7.84 -11.68
N ASP A 341 -6.85 7.30 -10.54
CA ASP A 341 -7.78 7.97 -9.62
C ASP A 341 -7.11 8.43 -8.32
N HIS A 342 -5.90 7.93 -8.00
CA HIS A 342 -5.30 8.10 -6.67
C HIS A 342 -3.85 8.60 -6.66
N ALA A 343 -3.16 8.62 -7.80
CA ALA A 343 -1.74 8.99 -7.89
C ALA A 343 -1.46 10.40 -7.33
N GLU A 344 -2.28 11.40 -7.67
CA GLU A 344 -2.15 12.77 -7.15
C GLU A 344 -2.35 12.84 -5.63
N TRP A 345 -3.30 12.06 -5.09
CA TRP A 345 -3.54 12.02 -3.66
C TRP A 345 -2.37 11.37 -2.91
N LEU A 346 -1.81 10.28 -3.44
CA LEU A 346 -0.63 9.61 -2.87
C LEU A 346 0.63 10.49 -2.93
N GLU A 347 0.74 11.35 -3.95
CA GLU A 347 1.83 12.30 -4.09
C GLU A 347 1.94 13.25 -2.91
N LEU A 348 0.82 13.73 -2.37
CA LEU A 348 0.79 14.63 -1.21
C LEU A 348 1.50 14.04 0.03
N PHE A 349 1.50 12.72 0.18
CA PHE A 349 2.08 12.02 1.34
C PHE A 349 3.47 11.43 1.05
N SER A 350 3.80 11.24 -0.22
CA SER A 350 5.05 10.65 -0.66
C SER A 350 6.25 11.57 -0.33
N PRO A 351 7.27 11.12 0.42
CA PRO A 351 8.46 11.92 0.68
C PRO A 351 9.16 12.38 -0.60
N SER A 352 9.73 13.58 -0.60
CA SER A 352 10.53 14.09 -1.73
C SER A 352 11.87 13.38 -1.87
N SER A 353 12.46 12.97 -0.74
CA SER A 353 13.64 12.12 -0.68
C SER A 353 13.67 11.39 0.66
N LYS A 354 14.51 10.36 0.78
CA LYS A 354 14.84 9.72 2.06
C LYS A 354 16.35 9.57 2.20
N GLY A 355 16.86 9.66 3.42
CA GLY A 355 18.29 9.41 3.69
C GLY A 355 18.72 7.97 3.39
N SER A 356 17.78 7.02 3.47
CA SER A 356 17.93 5.61 3.10
C SER A 356 17.36 5.28 1.72
N ALA A 357 16.96 6.28 0.91
CA ALA A 357 16.31 6.03 -0.38
C ALA A 357 17.23 5.21 -1.27
N ARG A 358 16.76 4.01 -1.64
CA ARG A 358 17.40 3.26 -2.71
C ARG A 358 16.93 3.77 -4.07
N SER A 359 17.63 3.37 -5.12
CA SER A 359 17.25 3.75 -6.48
C SER A 359 15.82 3.32 -6.77
N SER A 360 15.03 4.21 -7.36
CA SER A 360 13.69 3.89 -7.86
C SER A 360 13.81 2.89 -9.01
N LEU A 361 12.91 1.91 -9.03
CA LEU A 361 12.88 0.91 -10.10
C LEU A 361 11.74 1.25 -11.03
N ILE A 362 12.08 1.60 -12.27
CA ILE A 362 11.11 1.91 -13.32
C ILE A 362 11.05 0.69 -14.23
N PHE A 363 9.98 -0.09 -14.09
CA PHE A 363 9.80 -1.34 -14.83
C PHE A 363 9.28 -1.07 -16.24
N GLU A 364 8.16 -0.38 -16.35
CA GLU A 364 7.50 -0.01 -17.60
C GLU A 364 6.76 1.33 -17.40
N ASP A 365 5.65 1.52 -18.10
CA ASP A 365 4.76 2.67 -17.99
C ASP A 365 4.24 2.96 -16.57
N ASP A 366 4.16 1.95 -15.70
CA ASP A 366 3.76 2.12 -14.29
C ASP A 366 4.65 3.11 -13.54
N GLY A 367 5.93 3.18 -13.89
CA GLY A 367 6.87 4.12 -13.28
C GLY A 367 6.52 5.57 -13.56
N ALA A 368 5.84 5.84 -14.68
CA ALA A 368 5.38 7.20 -14.99
C ALA A 368 4.35 7.72 -13.99
N PHE A 369 3.65 6.84 -13.28
CA PHE A 369 2.66 7.15 -12.25
C PHE A 369 3.21 7.09 -10.83
N ASN A 370 4.48 6.71 -10.66
CA ASN A 370 5.16 6.82 -9.38
C ASN A 370 5.05 8.28 -8.89
N PRO A 371 4.55 8.54 -7.67
CA PRO A 371 4.30 9.89 -7.21
C PRO A 371 5.54 10.81 -7.23
N ARG A 372 6.75 10.25 -7.08
CA ARG A 372 7.99 11.03 -7.16
C ARG A 372 8.31 11.45 -8.60
N VAL A 373 7.99 10.59 -9.57
CA VAL A 373 8.10 10.90 -11.00
C VAL A 373 7.09 11.98 -11.38
N GLN A 374 5.84 11.85 -10.90
CA GLN A 374 4.79 12.84 -11.10
C GLN A 374 5.17 14.22 -10.53
N ARG A 375 5.74 14.26 -9.32
CA ARG A 375 6.26 15.49 -8.72
C ARG A 375 7.34 16.14 -9.58
N MET A 376 8.32 15.37 -10.06
CA MET A 376 9.38 15.88 -10.92
C MET A 376 8.81 16.43 -12.24
N LYS A 377 7.88 15.72 -12.87
CA LYS A 377 7.19 16.21 -14.07
C LYS A 377 6.45 17.53 -13.83
N LYS A 378 5.71 17.62 -12.73
CA LYS A 378 4.98 18.84 -12.35
C LYS A 378 5.94 20.02 -12.13
N PHE A 379 7.09 19.78 -11.49
CA PHE A 379 8.14 20.79 -11.34
C PHE A 379 8.67 21.26 -12.70
N LEU A 380 9.01 20.33 -13.60
CA LEU A 380 9.50 20.66 -14.95
C LEU A 380 8.49 21.43 -15.79
N GLU A 381 7.20 21.12 -15.62
CA GLU A 381 6.14 21.77 -16.35
C GLU A 381 5.81 23.17 -15.82
N LEU A 382 5.73 23.34 -14.50
CA LEU A 382 5.19 24.55 -13.89
C LEU A 382 6.27 25.54 -13.45
N GLU A 383 7.37 25.04 -12.89
CA GLU A 383 8.35 25.85 -12.15
C GLU A 383 9.70 25.99 -12.88
N TYR A 384 10.09 24.99 -13.68
CA TYR A 384 11.38 25.02 -14.35
C TYR A 384 11.45 26.12 -15.42
N ILE A 385 12.57 26.86 -15.42
CA ILE A 385 12.91 27.86 -16.42
C ILE A 385 14.29 27.50 -16.97
N PRO A 386 14.43 27.30 -18.30
CA PRO A 386 15.72 26.96 -18.88
C PRO A 386 16.70 28.15 -18.80
N PRO A 387 18.02 27.88 -18.68
CA PRO A 387 19.02 28.93 -18.67
C PRO A 387 18.97 29.75 -19.98
N PRO A 388 18.79 31.09 -19.92
CA PRO A 388 18.63 31.91 -21.12
C PRO A 388 19.93 32.11 -21.90
N ILE A 389 21.06 31.67 -21.35
CA ILE A 389 22.40 31.81 -21.93
C ILE A 389 22.60 30.91 -23.16
N PHE A 390 21.85 29.82 -23.27
CA PHE A 390 22.03 28.86 -24.35
C PHE A 390 21.10 29.15 -25.53
N ARG A 391 21.70 29.42 -26.69
CA ARG A 391 20.97 29.56 -27.97
C ARG A 391 20.84 28.26 -28.74
N LYS A 392 21.58 27.22 -28.34
CA LYS A 392 21.48 25.88 -28.91
C LYS A 392 20.99 24.93 -27.83
N ALA A 393 20.13 23.98 -28.17
CA ALA A 393 19.73 22.90 -27.27
C ALA A 393 19.96 21.57 -27.96
N VAL A 394 20.38 20.56 -27.18
CA VAL A 394 20.44 19.18 -27.69
C VAL A 394 19.82 18.19 -26.75
N VAL A 395 19.02 17.32 -27.36
CA VAL A 395 18.31 16.24 -26.69
C VAL A 395 19.02 14.92 -26.97
N LEU A 396 19.38 14.21 -25.90
CA LEU A 396 20.04 12.91 -25.92
C LEU A 396 19.25 11.88 -25.09
N PRO A 397 19.42 10.56 -25.32
CA PRO A 397 18.91 9.56 -24.39
C PRO A 397 19.65 9.67 -23.05
N ILE A 398 18.97 9.46 -21.92
CA ILE A 398 19.57 9.60 -20.57
C ILE A 398 20.80 8.70 -20.32
N TYR A 399 20.95 7.62 -21.08
CA TYR A 399 22.10 6.70 -20.97
C TYR A 399 23.38 7.23 -21.63
N PHE A 400 23.28 8.27 -22.45
CA PHE A 400 24.44 8.87 -23.10
C PHE A 400 25.10 9.86 -22.15
N ARG A 401 26.33 9.55 -21.74
CA ARG A 401 27.24 10.59 -21.27
C ARG A 401 27.51 11.53 -22.45
N VAL A 402 27.49 12.83 -22.19
CA VAL A 402 27.80 13.84 -23.20
C VAL A 402 29.15 13.46 -23.83
N PRO A 403 29.22 13.09 -25.13
CA PRO A 403 30.51 12.91 -25.79
C PRO A 403 31.23 14.27 -25.74
N ASP A 404 32.55 14.24 -25.66
CA ASP A 404 33.47 15.39 -25.56
C ASP A 404 33.20 16.62 -26.46
N ALA A 405 32.25 16.56 -27.40
CA ALA A 405 31.89 17.62 -28.32
C ALA A 405 30.98 18.75 -27.76
N ARG A 406 30.52 18.69 -26.50
CA ARG A 406 29.77 19.79 -25.83
C ARG A 406 30.26 20.16 -24.42
N SER A 407 31.43 19.67 -24.04
CA SER A 407 32.10 19.92 -22.76
C SER A 407 32.53 21.39 -22.50
N ARG A 408 32.00 22.37 -23.27
CA ARG A 408 32.38 23.80 -23.19
C ARG A 408 31.24 24.78 -22.93
N GLY A 409 30.05 24.34 -22.50
CA GLY A 409 28.97 25.26 -22.13
C GLY A 409 28.41 26.06 -23.30
N GLU A 410 28.39 25.47 -24.50
CA GLU A 410 27.91 26.13 -25.74
C GLU A 410 26.45 25.78 -26.08
N ALA A 411 25.88 24.74 -25.47
CA ALA A 411 24.47 24.36 -25.68
C ALA A 411 23.82 23.83 -24.39
N HIS A 412 22.50 23.99 -24.30
CA HIS A 412 21.68 23.42 -23.25
C HIS A 412 21.48 21.92 -23.53
N VAL A 413 21.97 21.07 -22.64
CA VAL A 413 21.82 19.63 -22.76
C VAL A 413 20.54 19.19 -22.07
N LEU A 414 19.73 18.45 -22.81
CA LEU A 414 18.47 17.87 -22.38
C LEU A 414 18.55 16.36 -22.57
N TYR A 415 18.00 15.60 -21.65
CA TYR A 415 17.86 14.16 -21.74
C TYR A 415 16.40 13.79 -21.95
N TYR A 416 16.14 12.72 -22.69
CA TYR A 416 14.87 12.02 -22.52
C TYR A 416 15.09 10.73 -21.73
N ALA A 417 14.22 10.52 -20.74
CA ALA A 417 14.32 9.43 -19.79
C ALA A 417 13.01 8.64 -19.70
N PRO A 418 13.06 7.30 -19.55
CA PRO A 418 11.88 6.47 -19.31
C PRO A 418 11.13 6.97 -18.08
N ALA A 419 9.80 6.84 -18.09
CA ALA A 419 8.87 7.41 -17.10
C ALA A 419 8.87 8.95 -16.95
N PHE A 420 10.02 9.64 -16.98
CA PHE A 420 10.12 11.08 -16.69
C PHE A 420 9.84 11.99 -17.89
N GLY A 421 10.11 11.55 -19.12
CA GLY A 421 10.04 12.42 -20.30
C GLY A 421 11.33 13.22 -20.46
N LEU A 422 11.22 14.51 -20.79
CA LEU A 422 12.36 15.39 -21.00
C LEU A 422 12.92 15.91 -19.66
N ILE A 423 14.20 15.70 -19.40
CA ILE A 423 14.93 16.14 -18.21
C ILE A 423 16.14 17.01 -18.59
N PRO A 424 16.24 18.27 -18.14
CA PRO A 424 17.46 19.06 -18.25
C PRO A 424 18.68 18.42 -17.57
N ALA A 425 19.86 18.56 -18.16
CA ALA A 425 21.07 17.91 -17.66
C ALA A 425 21.44 18.34 -16.24
N GLU A 426 21.20 19.59 -15.86
CA GLU A 426 21.38 20.12 -14.51
C GLU A 426 20.51 19.42 -13.44
N LEU A 427 19.41 18.80 -13.85
CA LEU A 427 18.51 18.04 -12.97
C LEU A 427 18.75 16.52 -13.06
N SER A 428 19.53 16.04 -14.02
CA SER A 428 19.73 14.61 -14.28
C SER A 428 20.36 13.85 -13.12
N GLY A 429 21.18 14.52 -12.30
CA GLY A 429 21.80 13.92 -11.11
C GLY A 429 20.95 13.98 -9.83
N ILE A 430 19.82 14.69 -9.87
CA ILE A 430 18.98 14.94 -8.70
C ILE A 430 17.98 13.79 -8.52
N PHE A 431 17.68 13.45 -7.26
CA PHE A 431 16.67 12.46 -6.92
C PHE A 431 15.27 12.92 -7.36
N PRO A 432 14.43 12.05 -7.94
CA PRO A 432 14.69 10.61 -8.22
C PRO A 432 15.38 10.32 -9.56
N VAL A 433 15.59 11.30 -10.45
CA VAL A 433 16.07 11.06 -11.83
C VAL A 433 17.42 10.33 -11.85
N GLY A 434 18.42 10.86 -11.12
CA GLY A 434 19.78 10.31 -11.12
C GLY A 434 19.91 9.00 -10.35
N GLN A 435 18.94 8.70 -9.49
CA GLN A 435 18.87 7.49 -8.68
C GLN A 435 17.66 6.66 -9.10
N SER A 436 17.51 6.45 -10.41
CA SER A 436 16.51 5.56 -10.97
C SER A 436 17.18 4.57 -11.90
N VAL A 437 16.70 3.34 -11.87
CA VAL A 437 17.10 2.28 -12.79
C VAL A 437 15.95 2.07 -13.75
N TYR A 438 16.26 2.04 -15.04
CA TYR A 438 15.28 1.99 -16.10
C TYR A 438 15.64 0.91 -17.13
N GLN A 439 14.63 0.41 -17.85
CA GLN A 439 14.86 -0.40 -19.04
C GLN A 439 15.34 0.47 -20.21
N LYS A 440 16.28 -0.06 -21.02
CA LYS A 440 16.82 0.66 -22.18
C LYS A 440 15.86 0.69 -23.37
N VAL A 441 15.03 -0.34 -23.50
CA VAL A 441 14.00 -0.43 -24.52
C VAL A 441 12.74 0.23 -24.00
N LEU A 442 12.19 1.16 -24.77
CA LEU A 442 10.98 1.91 -24.42
C LEU A 442 9.74 1.22 -24.99
N SER A 443 8.68 1.13 -24.20
CA SER A 443 7.35 0.76 -24.70
C SER A 443 6.82 1.80 -25.71
N GLU A 444 5.80 1.43 -26.49
CA GLU A 444 5.15 2.40 -27.39
C GLU A 444 4.54 3.58 -26.61
N GLU A 445 3.92 3.32 -25.46
CA GLU A 445 3.34 4.35 -24.60
C GLU A 445 4.41 5.28 -24.02
N GLU A 446 5.55 4.74 -23.60
CA GLU A 446 6.69 5.54 -23.13
C GLU A 446 7.24 6.45 -24.24
N GLN A 447 7.39 5.92 -25.45
CA GLN A 447 7.84 6.69 -26.62
C GLN A 447 6.87 7.84 -26.93
N ILE A 448 5.55 7.59 -26.91
CA ILE A 448 4.52 8.63 -27.11
C ILE A 448 4.58 9.69 -26.00
N ARG A 449 4.76 9.25 -24.74
CA ARG A 449 4.82 10.13 -23.58
C ARG A 449 6.06 11.03 -23.61
N ILE A 450 7.21 10.47 -23.97
CA ILE A 450 8.46 11.21 -24.16
C ILE A 450 8.31 12.22 -25.30
N ALA A 451 7.75 11.82 -26.44
CA ALA A 451 7.51 12.73 -27.56
C ALA A 451 6.64 13.92 -27.13
N SER A 452 5.55 13.63 -26.42
CA SER A 452 4.61 14.64 -25.91
C SER A 452 5.26 15.59 -24.89
N SER A 453 6.08 15.06 -23.98
CA SER A 453 6.86 15.87 -23.02
C SER A 453 7.83 16.82 -23.72
N LEU A 454 8.53 16.33 -24.75
CA LEU A 454 9.48 17.11 -25.52
C LEU A 454 8.78 18.21 -26.33
N ILE A 455 7.69 17.88 -27.02
CA ILE A 455 6.89 18.84 -27.78
C ILE A 455 6.38 19.96 -26.87
N LYS A 456 5.77 19.62 -25.73
CA LYS A 456 5.25 20.58 -24.76
C LYS A 456 6.34 21.53 -24.23
N TYR A 457 7.52 20.99 -23.93
CA TYR A 457 8.65 21.81 -23.53
C TYR A 457 9.06 22.78 -24.65
N MET A 458 9.07 22.32 -25.90
CA MET A 458 9.47 23.14 -27.06
C MET A 458 8.43 24.17 -27.46
N GLU A 459 7.14 23.93 -27.24
CA GLU A 459 6.10 24.95 -27.36
C GLU A 459 6.31 26.08 -26.33
N LYS A 460 6.68 25.71 -25.09
CA LYS A 460 6.91 26.66 -24.00
C LYS A 460 8.21 27.45 -24.15
N PHE A 461 9.31 26.77 -24.51
CA PHE A 461 10.66 27.32 -24.44
C PHE A 461 11.44 27.32 -25.76
N GLY A 462 10.91 26.70 -26.82
CA GLY A 462 11.62 26.50 -28.08
C GLY A 462 12.08 27.80 -28.75
N LYS A 463 11.42 28.94 -28.49
CA LYS A 463 11.81 30.26 -29.00
C LYS A 463 13.16 30.75 -28.47
N ILE A 464 13.65 30.19 -27.36
CA ILE A 464 14.95 30.53 -26.79
C ILE A 464 16.08 29.95 -27.66
N TYR A 465 15.83 28.81 -28.30
CA TYR A 465 16.80 28.10 -29.11
C TYR A 465 16.70 28.50 -30.59
N GLU A 466 17.86 28.79 -31.16
CA GLU A 466 18.06 29.02 -32.59
C GLU A 466 18.30 27.72 -33.34
N GLU A 467 18.91 26.73 -32.67
CA GLU A 467 19.25 25.41 -33.19
C GLU A 467 18.87 24.34 -32.17
N LEU A 468 18.18 23.29 -32.63
CA LEU A 468 17.83 22.12 -31.82
C LEU A 468 18.30 20.84 -32.53
N GLU A 469 19.14 20.06 -31.87
CA GLU A 469 19.50 18.72 -32.33
C GLU A 469 18.85 17.69 -31.41
N ILE A 470 18.26 16.65 -31.98
CA ILE A 470 17.63 15.57 -31.23
C ILE A 470 18.20 14.26 -31.73
N SER A 471 18.93 13.56 -30.86
CA SER A 471 19.41 12.22 -31.15
C SER A 471 18.47 11.19 -30.55
N VAL A 472 17.85 10.35 -31.39
CA VAL A 472 16.92 9.31 -30.97
C VAL A 472 17.54 7.93 -31.26
N CYS A 473 17.49 7.03 -30.29
CA CYS A 473 17.93 5.66 -30.48
C CYS A 473 17.15 4.99 -31.62
N ARG A 474 17.84 4.22 -32.46
CA ARG A 474 17.25 3.46 -33.57
C ARG A 474 16.10 2.55 -33.12
N GLU A 475 16.18 2.02 -31.92
CA GLU A 475 15.16 1.16 -31.31
C GLU A 475 13.89 1.94 -30.88
N HIS A 476 13.96 3.28 -30.80
CA HIS A 476 12.84 4.16 -30.43
C HIS A 476 12.20 4.77 -31.70
N ASN A 477 11.82 3.89 -32.62
CA ASN A 477 11.28 4.22 -33.95
C ASN A 477 9.97 5.04 -33.89
N LEU A 478 9.07 4.75 -32.94
CA LEU A 478 7.84 5.50 -32.76
C LEU A 478 8.12 6.92 -32.26
N LEU A 479 9.00 7.07 -31.28
CA LEU A 479 9.47 8.38 -30.80
C LEU A 479 10.05 9.20 -31.96
N MET A 480 10.89 8.60 -32.79
CA MET A 480 11.45 9.28 -33.96
C MET A 480 10.37 9.74 -34.94
N ARG A 481 9.38 8.90 -35.23
CA ARG A 481 8.27 9.23 -36.12
C ARG A 481 7.47 10.41 -35.59
N GLU A 482 7.03 10.33 -34.33
CA GLU A 482 6.25 11.38 -33.67
C GLU A 482 6.99 12.72 -33.65
N LEU A 483 8.30 12.71 -33.36
CA LEU A 483 9.11 13.92 -33.36
C LEU A 483 9.29 14.50 -34.77
N LYS A 484 9.56 13.68 -35.79
CA LYS A 484 9.70 14.18 -37.18
C LYS A 484 8.40 14.80 -37.69
N GLU A 485 7.25 14.21 -37.37
CA GLU A 485 5.95 14.71 -37.78
C GLU A 485 5.59 16.04 -37.09
N LYS A 486 5.72 16.09 -35.76
CA LYS A 486 5.21 17.22 -34.97
C LYS A 486 6.22 18.35 -34.77
N MET A 487 7.52 18.06 -34.72
CA MET A 487 8.52 19.12 -34.48
C MET A 487 8.79 20.01 -35.69
N GLY A 488 8.54 19.51 -36.91
CA GLY A 488 8.63 20.32 -38.13
C GLY A 488 7.68 21.54 -38.07
N GLU A 489 6.49 21.35 -37.50
CA GLU A 489 5.48 22.40 -37.32
C GLU A 489 5.83 23.34 -36.16
N VAL A 490 6.26 22.79 -35.01
CA VAL A 490 6.54 23.57 -33.78
C VAL A 490 7.77 24.48 -33.93
N LEU A 491 8.81 24.04 -34.64
CA LEU A 491 10.10 24.74 -34.70
C LEU A 491 10.48 25.31 -36.09
N ARG A 492 9.55 25.31 -37.07
CA ARG A 492 9.72 25.94 -38.39
C ARG A 492 11.05 25.59 -39.08
N GLY A 493 11.49 24.33 -38.99
CA GLY A 493 12.73 23.84 -39.61
C GLY A 493 14.02 24.09 -38.84
N LYS A 494 13.97 24.56 -37.59
CA LYS A 494 15.16 24.75 -36.71
C LYS A 494 15.60 23.50 -35.95
N ALA A 495 14.87 22.40 -36.10
CA ALA A 495 15.11 21.15 -35.40
C ALA A 495 15.62 20.07 -36.35
N GLU A 496 16.73 19.43 -35.99
CA GLU A 496 17.29 18.29 -36.69
C GLU A 496 17.14 17.03 -35.83
N VAL A 497 16.35 16.06 -36.31
CA VAL A 497 16.14 14.77 -35.64
C VAL A 497 17.02 13.71 -36.30
N ARG A 498 18.03 13.24 -35.57
CA ARG A 498 19.02 12.24 -36.01
C ARG A 498 18.77 10.89 -35.36
N GLU A 499 18.99 9.85 -36.15
CA GLU A 499 19.06 8.47 -35.65
C GLU A 499 20.46 8.19 -35.10
N ILE A 500 20.54 7.58 -33.92
CA ILE A 500 21.79 7.11 -33.33
C ILE A 500 21.70 5.64 -32.93
N SER A 501 22.84 4.96 -32.94
CA SER A 501 22.94 3.59 -32.40
C SER A 501 23.12 3.63 -30.89
N CYS A 502 22.22 2.98 -30.15
CA CYS A 502 22.28 2.89 -28.69
C CYS A 502 22.75 1.51 -28.20
N THR A 503 23.28 0.67 -29.10
CA THR A 503 23.82 -0.66 -28.77
C THR A 503 25.19 -0.57 -28.09
N PHE A 504 25.28 -1.16 -26.90
CA PHE A 504 26.48 -1.48 -26.12
C PHE A 504 27.60 -0.42 -26.05
N ILE A 505 27.39 0.64 -25.27
CA ILE A 505 28.50 1.20 -24.50
C ILE A 505 28.72 0.23 -23.33
N GLN A 506 29.62 -0.74 -23.49
CA GLN A 506 30.28 -1.33 -22.33
C GLN A 506 30.87 -0.16 -21.51
N PRO A 507 30.85 -0.21 -20.16
CA PRO A 507 31.65 0.73 -19.40
C PRO A 507 33.07 0.66 -19.97
N SER A 508 33.57 1.78 -20.46
CA SER A 508 34.97 1.90 -20.87
C SER A 508 35.83 1.33 -19.74
N GLU A 509 36.79 0.48 -20.08
CA GLU A 509 37.75 -0.17 -19.16
C GLU A 509 38.69 0.80 -18.42
N GLU A 510 38.23 2.02 -18.14
CA GLU A 510 38.95 3.05 -17.38
C GLU A 510 38.14 3.44 -16.15
N ASP A 511 37.87 2.47 -15.27
CA ASP A 511 37.68 2.76 -13.84
C ASP A 511 38.08 1.54 -12.98
N PRO A 512 39.33 1.48 -12.47
CA PRO A 512 39.75 0.42 -11.56
C PRO A 512 39.32 0.67 -10.10
N GLY A 513 38.34 1.56 -9.82
CA GLY A 513 37.99 1.91 -8.44
C GLY A 513 36.56 2.40 -8.23
N GLY A 514 35.59 1.49 -8.22
CA GLY A 514 34.23 1.83 -7.78
C GLY A 514 33.45 0.61 -7.32
N GLY A 515 33.40 0.40 -6.01
CA GLY A 515 32.73 -0.74 -5.37
C GLY A 515 31.25 -0.86 -5.73
N SER A 516 30.79 -2.11 -5.66
CA SER A 516 29.43 -2.59 -5.76
C SER A 516 28.42 -1.70 -5.02
N ILE A 517 27.34 -1.31 -5.70
CA ILE A 517 26.08 -0.85 -5.08
C ILE A 517 24.92 -1.58 -5.75
#